data_AF-A0A7S1I8V9-F1
#
_entry.id   AF-A0A7S1I8V9-F1
#
_cell.length_a   1.000
_cell.length_b   1.000
_cell.length_c   1.000
_cell.angle_alpha   90.00
_cell.angle_beta   90.00
_cell.angle_gamma   90.00
#
_symmetry.space_group_name_H-M   'P 1'
#
loop_
_entity.id
_entity.type
_entity.pdbx_description
1 polymer ?
#
loop_
_entity_poly.entity_id
_entity_poly.type
_entity_poly.pdbx_seq_one_letter_code
_entity_poly.pdbx_strand_id
1 'polypeptide(L)'
;QLAPPKTGRDLLHCIAASQQPLQEAFMGATQTELHDILKKYFQFPSFRSGQEHVIRRILAGQSTLAVLPTGMGKSLCYQFPALCLAQARPREARFVLVISPLISLMADQIRKLPRCLHGVCLSAAHGGQTLE
;
A
#
# COMPACT_ATOMS: atom_id res chain seq x y z
N GLN A 1 -12.99 8.16 -20.36
CA GLN A 1 -13.67 7.13 -19.55
C GLN A 1 -13.28 5.77 -20.10
N LEU A 2 -12.58 4.95 -19.32
CA LEU A 2 -12.29 3.57 -19.70
C LEU A 2 -13.59 2.76 -19.51
N ALA A 3 -14.06 2.06 -20.53
CA ALA A 3 -15.23 1.19 -20.38
C ALA A 3 -14.93 0.09 -19.35
N PRO A 4 -15.92 -0.32 -18.52
CA PRO A 4 -15.68 -1.35 -17.51
C PRO A 4 -15.22 -2.66 -18.17
N PRO A 5 -14.20 -3.34 -17.61
CA PRO A 5 -13.66 -4.57 -18.18
C PRO A 5 -14.74 -5.65 -18.23
N LYS A 6 -14.93 -6.27 -19.40
CA LYS A 6 -15.98 -7.28 -19.62
C LYS A 6 -15.47 -8.71 -19.42
N THR A 7 -14.15 -8.90 -19.50
CA THR A 7 -13.48 -10.18 -19.31
C THR A 7 -12.26 -10.08 -18.40
N GLY A 8 -11.77 -11.21 -17.90
CA GLY A 8 -10.52 -11.24 -17.10
C GLY A 8 -9.30 -10.70 -17.86
N ARG A 9 -9.27 -10.84 -19.19
CA ARG A 9 -8.22 -10.27 -20.05
C ARG A 9 -8.29 -8.75 -20.11
N ASP A 10 -9.50 -8.19 -20.19
CA ASP A 10 -9.70 -6.74 -20.13
C ASP A 10 -9.27 -6.20 -18.78
N LEU A 11 -9.55 -6.94 -17.71
CA LEU A 11 -9.15 -6.57 -16.35
C LEU A 11 -7.62 -6.56 -16.20
N LEU A 12 -6.92 -7.58 -16.71
CA LEU A 12 -5.45 -7.59 -16.75
C LEU A 12 -4.88 -6.43 -17.59
N HIS A 13 -5.50 -6.11 -18.73
CA HIS A 13 -5.09 -4.97 -19.54
C HIS A 13 -5.30 -3.63 -18.80
N CYS A 14 -6.41 -3.46 -18.07
CA CYS A 14 -6.66 -2.30 -17.22
C CYS A 14 -5.66 -2.21 -16.06
N ILE A 15 -5.30 -3.34 -15.45
CA ILE A 15 -4.28 -3.39 -14.39
C ILE A 15 -2.93 -2.97 -14.97
N ALA A 16 -2.54 -3.51 -16.14
CA ALA A 16 -1.27 -3.17 -16.78
C ALA A 16 -1.22 -1.67 -17.14
N ALA A 17 -2.29 -1.13 -17.74
CA ALA A 17 -2.39 0.29 -18.08
C ALA A 17 -2.41 1.22 -16.85
N SER A 18 -2.84 0.73 -15.67
CA SER A 18 -2.85 1.51 -14.42
C SER A 18 -1.55 1.42 -13.61
N GLN A 19 -0.56 0.62 -14.06
CA GLN A 19 0.78 0.60 -13.46
C GLN A 19 1.68 1.77 -13.93
N GLN A 20 1.51 2.25 -15.16
CA GLN A 20 2.32 3.37 -15.69
C GLN A 20 2.14 4.70 -14.90
N PRO A 21 0.92 5.08 -14.46
CA PRO A 21 0.72 6.28 -13.64
C PRO A 21 1.43 6.26 -12.28
N LEU A 22 1.71 5.08 -11.72
CA LEU A 22 2.42 4.95 -10.44
C LEU A 22 3.88 5.39 -10.55
N GLN A 23 4.53 5.05 -11.67
CA GLN A 23 5.93 5.40 -11.92
C GLN A 23 6.11 6.92 -12.04
N GLU A 24 5.25 7.60 -12.80
CA GLU A 24 5.33 9.05 -12.97
C GLU A 24 5.05 9.84 -11.68
N ALA A 25 4.16 9.32 -10.82
CA ALA A 25 3.76 10.00 -9.59
C ALA A 25 4.86 10.03 -8.51
N PHE A 26 5.79 9.07 -8.53
CA PHE A 26 6.78 8.91 -7.47
C PHE A 26 8.23 8.84 -7.95
N MET A 27 8.47 9.02 -9.25
CA MET A 27 9.80 9.05 -9.89
C MET A 27 10.76 10.12 -9.33
N GLY A 28 10.28 11.05 -8.50
CA GLY A 28 11.07 12.16 -7.94
C GLY A 28 11.39 12.06 -6.44
N ALA A 29 10.90 11.05 -5.71
CA ALA A 29 11.08 11.04 -4.26
C ALA A 29 12.53 10.74 -3.85
N THR A 30 13.17 11.71 -3.17
CA THR A 30 14.55 11.59 -2.73
C THR A 30 14.69 10.64 -1.54
N GLN A 31 15.90 10.12 -1.28
CA GLN A 31 16.15 9.27 -0.12
C GLN A 31 15.80 9.97 1.21
N THR A 32 16.12 11.26 1.33
CA THR A 32 15.80 12.07 2.49
C THR A 32 14.30 12.11 2.74
N GLU A 33 13.50 12.30 1.69
CA GLU A 33 12.04 12.41 1.77
C GLU A 33 11.40 11.13 2.34
N LEU A 34 11.85 9.95 1.91
CA LEU A 34 11.30 8.69 2.42
C LEU A 34 11.55 8.51 3.92
N HIS A 35 12.75 8.86 4.38
CA HIS A 35 13.12 8.77 5.80
C HIS A 35 12.38 9.82 6.64
N ASP A 36 12.11 11.00 6.09
CA ASP A 36 11.32 12.04 6.76
C ASP A 36 9.86 11.62 6.92
N ILE A 37 9.25 11.03 5.89
CA ILE A 37 7.89 10.45 5.97
C ILE A 37 7.86 9.34 7.02
N LEU A 38 8.88 8.48 7.03
CA LEU A 38 8.97 7.37 7.98
C LEU A 38 8.97 7.87 9.44
N LYS A 39 9.81 8.87 9.74
CA LYS A 39 9.89 9.47 11.07
C LYS A 39 8.60 10.20 11.43
N LYS A 40 8.08 11.02 10.52
CA LYS A 40 6.92 11.87 10.76
C LYS A 40 5.63 11.09 10.99
N TYR A 41 5.37 10.08 10.17
CA TYR A 41 4.07 9.40 10.16
C TYR A 41 4.08 8.03 10.83
N PHE A 42 5.20 7.32 10.78
CA PHE A 42 5.33 5.98 11.36
C PHE A 42 6.17 5.95 12.64
N GLN A 43 6.81 7.08 13.01
CA GLN A 43 7.60 7.22 14.23
C GLN A 43 8.75 6.20 14.34
N PHE A 44 9.26 5.74 13.19
CA PHE A 44 10.43 4.87 13.13
C PHE A 44 11.69 5.68 12.79
N PRO A 45 12.82 5.41 13.45
CA PRO A 45 14.06 6.16 13.24
C PRO A 45 14.70 5.88 11.87
N SER A 46 14.51 4.65 11.35
CA SER A 46 15.06 4.18 10.07
C SER A 46 14.31 2.94 9.58
N PHE A 47 14.43 2.64 8.29
CA PHE A 47 13.96 1.38 7.73
C PHE A 47 14.81 0.21 8.24
N ARG A 48 14.17 -0.93 8.51
CA ARG A 48 14.87 -2.20 8.74
C ARG A 48 15.39 -2.75 7.41
N SER A 49 16.36 -3.67 7.51
CA SER A 49 16.96 -4.32 6.35
C SER A 49 15.91 -4.86 5.37
N GLY A 50 16.10 -4.56 4.09
CA GLY A 50 15.21 -4.98 2.99
C GLY A 50 13.91 -4.17 2.83
N GLN A 51 13.42 -3.47 3.86
CA GLN A 51 12.16 -2.73 3.77
C GLN A 51 12.21 -1.60 2.73
N GLU A 52 13.24 -0.76 2.78
CA GLU A 52 13.40 0.37 1.87
C GLU A 52 13.45 -0.10 0.40
N HIS A 53 14.17 -1.20 0.14
CA HIS A 53 14.26 -1.77 -1.21
C HIS A 53 12.90 -2.22 -1.73
N VAL A 54 12.13 -2.96 -0.92
CA VAL A 54 10.77 -3.40 -1.28
C VAL A 54 9.86 -2.21 -1.53
N ILE A 55 9.89 -1.20 -0.64
CA ILE A 55 9.08 0.01 -0.74
C ILE A 55 9.40 0.76 -2.04
N ARG A 56 10.68 0.96 -2.36
CA ARG A 56 11.10 1.63 -3.60
C ARG A 56 10.62 0.92 -4.85
N ARG A 57 10.68 -0.42 -4.89
CA ARG A 57 10.15 -1.20 -6.01
C ARG A 57 8.64 -1.01 -6.17
N ILE A 58 7.89 -1.04 -5.07
CA ILE A 58 6.43 -0.83 -5.08
C ILE A 58 6.09 0.59 -5.56
N LEU A 59 6.79 1.61 -5.05
CA LEU A 59 6.61 3.00 -5.48
C LEU A 59 6.98 3.20 -6.96
N ALA A 60 7.96 2.45 -7.46
CA ALA A 60 8.30 2.38 -8.87
C ALA A 60 7.33 1.51 -9.71
N GLY A 61 6.16 1.16 -9.18
CA GLY A 61 5.15 0.37 -9.90
C GLY A 61 5.56 -1.06 -10.23
N GLN A 62 6.62 -1.59 -9.63
CA GLN A 62 7.16 -2.91 -9.98
C GLN A 62 6.50 -4.02 -9.16
N SER A 63 6.06 -5.08 -9.84
CA SER A 63 5.68 -6.34 -9.19
C SER A 63 6.83 -6.86 -8.32
N THR A 64 6.52 -7.14 -7.06
CA THR A 64 7.54 -7.43 -6.03
C THR A 64 7.09 -8.59 -5.15
N LEU A 65 7.91 -9.64 -5.11
CA LEU A 65 7.82 -10.71 -4.13
C LEU A 65 8.82 -10.42 -3.01
N ALA A 66 8.33 -10.16 -1.80
CA ALA A 66 9.17 -9.86 -0.65
C ALA A 66 9.10 -11.01 0.36
N VAL A 67 10.27 -11.60 0.66
CA VAL A 67 10.42 -12.64 1.70
C VAL A 67 11.05 -11.99 2.92
N LEU A 68 10.25 -11.76 3.96
CA LEU A 68 10.66 -11.09 5.19
C LEU A 68 10.23 -11.93 6.40
N PRO A 69 11.10 -12.15 7.41
CA PRO A 69 10.74 -12.89 8.62
C PRO A 69 9.54 -12.26 9.36
N THR A 70 8.86 -13.06 10.17
CA THR A 70 7.82 -12.55 11.08
C THR A 70 8.41 -11.52 12.04
N GLY A 71 7.67 -10.46 12.35
CA GLY A 71 8.15 -9.37 13.19
C GLY A 71 9.06 -8.35 12.50
N MET A 72 9.54 -8.59 11.27
CA MET A 72 10.37 -7.61 10.53
C MET A 72 9.60 -6.41 9.94
N GLY A 73 8.32 -6.26 10.26
CA GLY A 73 7.53 -5.12 9.78
C GLY A 73 7.14 -5.22 8.31
N LYS A 74 6.69 -6.41 7.86
CA LYS A 74 6.10 -6.62 6.53
C LYS A 74 4.98 -5.63 6.22
N SER A 75 4.18 -5.27 7.24
CA SER A 75 3.06 -4.35 7.08
C SER A 75 3.49 -2.97 6.61
N LEU A 76 4.65 -2.49 7.07
CA LEU A 76 5.21 -1.21 6.64
C LEU A 76 5.44 -1.18 5.13
N CYS A 77 5.83 -2.31 4.53
CA CYS A 77 6.15 -2.39 3.11
C CYS A 77 4.95 -2.12 2.18
N TYR A 78 3.70 -2.23 2.65
CA TYR A 78 2.52 -1.84 1.88
C TYR A 78 1.81 -0.59 2.45
N GLN A 79 1.89 -0.35 3.76
CA GLN A 79 1.32 0.84 4.39
C GLN A 79 2.07 2.11 4.00
N PHE A 80 3.39 2.07 3.97
CA PHE A 80 4.21 3.22 3.62
C PHE A 80 3.97 3.68 2.18
N PRO A 81 3.97 2.78 1.17
CA PRO A 81 3.54 3.16 -0.18
C PRO A 81 2.11 3.67 -0.25
N ALA A 82 1.17 3.15 0.55
CA ALA A 82 -0.20 3.64 0.56
C ALA A 82 -0.28 5.14 0.88
N LEU A 83 0.44 5.58 1.91
CA LEU A 83 0.50 6.99 2.30
C LEU A 83 1.16 7.85 1.21
N CYS A 84 2.31 7.41 0.72
CA CYS A 84 3.08 8.08 -0.31
C CYS A 84 2.24 8.33 -1.57
N LEU A 85 1.59 7.28 -2.08
CA LEU A 85 0.79 7.35 -3.29
C LEU A 85 -0.46 8.22 -3.11
N ALA A 86 -1.08 8.21 -1.94
CA ALA A 86 -2.21 9.09 -1.63
C ALA A 86 -1.78 10.58 -1.61
N GLN A 87 -0.59 10.88 -1.08
CA GLN A 87 -0.06 12.24 -1.05
C GLN A 87 0.37 12.76 -2.42
N ALA A 88 0.92 11.90 -3.28
CA ALA A 88 1.41 12.29 -4.60
C ALA A 88 0.29 12.79 -5.53
N ARG A 89 -0.94 12.29 -5.38
CA ARG A 89 -2.09 12.71 -6.21
C ARG A 89 -3.36 12.91 -5.36
N PRO A 90 -3.48 14.03 -4.63
CA PRO A 90 -4.60 14.26 -3.71
C PRO A 90 -5.97 14.35 -4.39
N ARG A 91 -6.00 14.59 -5.72
CA ARG A 91 -7.23 14.69 -6.52
C ARG A 91 -7.71 13.34 -7.05
N GLU A 92 -6.93 12.28 -6.89
CA GLU A 92 -7.28 10.93 -7.30
C GLU A 92 -7.48 10.05 -6.07
N ALA A 93 -8.63 9.38 -5.98
CA ALA A 93 -8.85 8.40 -4.93
C ALA A 93 -7.92 7.20 -5.15
N ARG A 94 -6.99 6.97 -4.21
CA ARG A 94 -6.11 5.79 -4.19
C ARG A 94 -6.35 4.97 -2.93
N PHE A 95 -6.36 3.66 -3.10
CA PHE A 95 -6.43 2.70 -1.99
C PHE A 95 -5.44 1.57 -2.21
N VAL A 96 -5.06 0.90 -1.13
CA VAL A 96 -4.25 -0.33 -1.16
C VAL A 96 -5.13 -1.47 -0.70
N LEU A 97 -5.27 -2.49 -1.56
CA LEU A 97 -5.97 -3.72 -1.23
C LEU A 97 -4.98 -4.73 -0.62
N VAL A 98 -5.24 -5.13 0.62
CA VAL A 98 -4.47 -6.17 1.31
C VAL A 98 -5.36 -7.40 1.46
N ILE A 99 -4.92 -8.52 0.90
CA ILE A 99 -5.63 -9.80 1.00
C ILE A 99 -4.99 -10.61 2.13
N SER A 100 -5.79 -10.98 3.13
CA SER A 100 -5.36 -11.80 4.26
C SER A 100 -6.30 -12.99 4.43
N PRO A 101 -5.77 -14.21 4.66
CA PRO A 101 -6.60 -15.40 4.83
C PRO A 101 -7.33 -15.46 6.18
N LEU A 102 -6.86 -14.73 7.19
CA LEU A 102 -7.37 -14.82 8.56
C LEU A 102 -8.03 -13.51 9.00
N ILE A 103 -9.29 -13.61 9.43
CA ILE A 103 -10.08 -12.47 9.96
C ILE A 103 -9.40 -11.88 11.20
N SER A 104 -8.86 -12.72 12.09
CA SER A 104 -8.12 -12.28 13.27
C SER A 104 -6.91 -11.41 12.89
N LEU A 105 -6.18 -11.81 11.84
CA LEU A 105 -5.05 -11.03 11.34
C LEU A 105 -5.50 -9.70 10.72
N MET A 106 -6.62 -9.70 9.99
CA MET A 106 -7.20 -8.47 9.42
C MET A 106 -7.58 -7.48 10.53
N ALA A 107 -8.29 -7.94 11.56
CA ALA A 107 -8.67 -7.09 12.70
C ALA A 107 -7.44 -6.52 13.42
N ASP A 108 -6.39 -7.32 13.57
CA ASP A 108 -5.11 -6.86 14.13
C ASP A 108 -4.43 -5.79 13.29
N GLN A 109 -4.51 -5.86 11.96
CA GLN A 109 -3.93 -4.83 11.08
C GLN A 109 -4.69 -3.51 11.17
N ILE A 110 -6.02 -3.53 11.27
CA ILE A 110 -6.83 -2.31 11.43
C ILE A 110 -6.56 -1.66 12.80
N ARG A 111 -6.54 -2.43 13.89
CA ARG A 111 -6.27 -1.87 15.23
C ARG A 111 -4.88 -1.23 15.35
N LYS A 112 -3.91 -1.72 14.59
CA LYS A 112 -2.51 -1.25 14.59
C LYS A 112 -2.23 -0.28 13.44
N LEU A 113 -3.26 0.18 12.73
CA LEU A 113 -3.07 1.07 11.59
C LEU A 113 -2.56 2.43 12.08
N PRO A 114 -1.53 3.00 11.44
CA PRO A 114 -1.07 4.35 11.76
C PRO A 114 -2.22 5.36 11.57
N ARG A 115 -2.30 6.37 12.43
CA ARG A 115 -3.34 7.41 12.38
C ARG A 115 -3.39 8.20 11.06
N CYS A 116 -2.32 8.16 10.26
CA CYS A 116 -2.27 8.81 8.95
C CYS A 116 -2.94 7.99 7.84
N LEU A 117 -3.36 6.75 8.13
CA LEU A 117 -4.03 5.86 7.21
C LEU A 117 -5.42 5.53 7.73
N HIS A 118 -6.37 5.44 6.81
CA HIS A 118 -7.69 4.90 7.07
C HIS A 118 -7.76 3.50 6.45
N GLY A 119 -8.48 2.59 7.11
CA GLY A 119 -8.61 1.22 6.65
C GLY A 119 -9.94 0.61 7.04
N VAL A 120 -10.41 -0.32 6.21
CA VAL A 120 -11.64 -1.08 6.46
C VAL A 120 -11.39 -2.55 6.18
N CYS A 121 -12.07 -3.42 6.93
CA CYS A 121 -12.06 -4.85 6.71
C CYS A 121 -13.33 -5.30 5.99
N LEU A 122 -13.17 -6.07 4.92
CA LEU A 122 -14.27 -6.72 4.23
C LEU A 122 -14.11 -8.24 4.37
N SER A 123 -15.11 -8.89 4.95
CA SER A 123 -15.13 -10.35 5.12
C SER A 123 -16.52 -10.89 4.81
N ALA A 124 -16.61 -12.06 4.17
CA ALA A 124 -17.90 -12.70 3.91
C ALA A 124 -18.62 -13.11 5.21
N ALA A 125 -17.88 -13.32 6.31
CA ALA A 125 -18.44 -13.77 7.58
C ALA A 125 -19.08 -12.64 8.40
N HIS A 126 -18.86 -11.36 8.06
CA HIS A 126 -19.38 -10.20 8.79
C HIS A 126 -19.76 -9.10 7.79
N GLY A 127 -21.02 -8.65 7.77
CA GLY A 127 -21.39 -7.40 7.10
C GLY A 127 -20.45 -6.28 7.55
N GLY A 128 -19.88 -5.53 6.59
CA GLY A 128 -18.69 -4.69 6.79
C GLY A 128 -18.73 -3.84 8.06
N GLN A 129 -17.72 -3.99 8.91
CA GLN A 129 -17.52 -3.11 10.06
C GLN A 129 -16.47 -2.06 9.69
N THR A 130 -16.90 -0.80 9.62
CA THR A 130 -16.01 0.36 9.65
C THR A 130 -15.64 0.59 11.11
N LEU A 131 -14.36 0.39 11.45
CA LEU A 131 -13.83 0.85 12.73
C LEU A 131 -13.21 2.23 12.45
N GLU A 132 -13.89 3.27 12.94
CA GLU A 132 -13.41 4.66 12.89
C GLU A 132 -12.18 4.88 13.78
#